data_AF-A0ABD2BG77-F1
#
_entry.id   AF-A0ABD2BG77-F1
#
_cell.length_a   1.000
_cell.length_b   1.000
_cell.length_c   1.000
_cell.angle_alpha   90.00
_cell.angle_beta   90.00
_cell.angle_gamma   90.00
#
_symmetry.space_group_name_H-M   'P 1'
#
loop_
_entity.id
_entity.type
_entity.pdbx_description
1 polymer ?
#
loop_
_entity_poly.entity_id
_entity_poly.type
_entity_poly.pdbx_seq_one_letter_code
_entity_poly.pdbx_strand_id
1 'polypeptide(L)'
;MLWLDKKEVWMLSTAYSAEITESRRVDYRTGLPKKKPTCIIDYNYNMGAVDKIDVTLSSFHCLRKSIRKIQQISSVMCKRNATKMLMRNRKSDTYN
;
A
#
# COMPACT_ATOMS: atom_id res chain seq x y z
N MET A 1 -15.45 -8.83 -11.98
CA MET A 1 -16.14 -9.23 -10.73
C MET A 1 -16.94 -8.05 -10.21
N LEU A 2 -18.18 -8.29 -9.77
CA LEU A 2 -19.00 -7.31 -9.09
C LEU A 2 -18.98 -7.55 -7.57
N TRP A 3 -18.58 -6.56 -6.79
CA TRP A 3 -18.61 -6.63 -5.34
C TRP A 3 -19.40 -5.47 -4.75
N LEU A 4 -20.33 -5.79 -3.86
CA LEU A 4 -21.14 -4.80 -3.17
C LEU A 4 -20.65 -4.67 -1.71
N ASP A 5 -20.05 -3.52 -1.40
CA ASP A 5 -19.77 -3.12 -0.01
C ASP A 5 -20.81 -2.05 0.38
N LYS A 6 -20.40 -0.82 0.73
CA LYS A 6 -21.33 0.33 0.82
C LYS A 6 -21.78 0.87 -0.54
N LYS A 7 -21.00 0.60 -1.57
CA LYS A 7 -21.22 0.97 -2.97
C LYS A 7 -20.80 -0.20 -3.84
N GLU A 8 -21.30 -0.20 -5.07
CA GLU A 8 -20.92 -1.17 -6.08
C GLU A 8 -19.47 -0.93 -6.54
N VAL A 9 -18.68 -1.99 -6.56
CA VAL A 9 -17.27 -1.97 -6.97
C VAL A 9 -17.04 -3.01 -8.06
N TRP A 10 -16.60 -2.52 -9.21
CA TRP A 10 -16.24 -3.35 -10.36
C TRP A 10 -14.74 -3.60 -10.35
N MET A 11 -14.35 -4.87 -10.27
CA MET A 11 -12.95 -5.29 -10.24
C MET A 11 -12.58 -6.08 -11.50
N LEU A 12 -11.47 -5.69 -12.12
CA LEU A 12 -10.81 -6.43 -13.20
C LEU A 12 -9.50 -7.01 -12.66
N SER A 13 -9.34 -8.33 -12.75
CA SER A 13 -8.11 -9.01 -12.40
C SER A 13 -7.88 -10.18 -13.35
N THR A 14 -6.63 -10.36 -13.78
CA THR A 14 -6.20 -11.48 -14.62
C THR A 14 -5.61 -12.62 -13.81
N ALA A 15 -5.26 -12.37 -12.54
CA ALA A 15 -4.48 -13.29 -11.71
C ALA A 15 -5.24 -13.83 -10.50
N TYR A 16 -6.30 -13.14 -10.04
CA TYR A 16 -6.98 -13.49 -8.80
C TYR A 16 -8.45 -13.86 -9.03
N SER A 17 -8.87 -14.99 -8.46
CA SER A 17 -10.24 -15.48 -8.46
C SER A 17 -11.15 -14.65 -7.52
N ALA A 18 -12.46 -14.78 -7.70
CA ALA A 18 -13.50 -14.12 -6.89
C ALA A 18 -13.78 -14.81 -5.54
N GLU A 19 -12.87 -15.68 -5.08
CA GLU A 19 -12.99 -16.42 -3.84
C GLU A 19 -13.09 -15.49 -2.63
N ILE A 20 -13.99 -15.81 -1.71
CA ILE A 20 -14.21 -15.03 -0.50
C ILE A 20 -13.23 -15.52 0.56
N THR A 21 -12.34 -14.62 0.99
CA THR A 21 -11.31 -14.89 1.98
C THR A 21 -11.49 -13.97 3.19
N GLU A 22 -10.97 -14.39 4.34
CA GLU A 22 -10.95 -13.58 5.54
C GLU A 22 -9.93 -12.44 5.41
N SER A 23 -10.37 -11.20 5.62
CA SER A 23 -9.52 -10.04 5.69
C SER A 23 -8.80 -9.99 7.03
N ARG A 24 -7.58 -9.43 7.04
CA ARG A 24 -6.85 -9.09 8.28
C ARG A 24 -7.55 -8.05 9.15
N ARG A 25 -8.59 -7.37 8.63
CA ARG A 25 -9.39 -6.42 9.39
C ARG A 25 -10.54 -7.14 10.09
N VAL A 26 -10.60 -6.97 11.40
CA VAL A 26 -11.68 -7.48 12.26
C VAL A 26 -12.79 -6.44 12.31
N ASP A 27 -14.04 -6.89 12.34
CA ASP A 27 -15.17 -6.02 12.66
C ASP A 27 -15.22 -5.73 14.16
N TYR A 28 -15.24 -4.45 14.52
CA TYR A 28 -15.25 -3.99 15.90
C TYR A 28 -16.55 -4.38 16.65
N ARG A 29 -17.66 -4.62 15.94
CA ARG A 29 -18.94 -4.97 16.57
C ARG A 29 -19.08 -6.46 16.83
N THR A 30 -18.56 -7.29 15.94
CA THR A 30 -18.75 -8.75 16.01
C THR A 30 -17.49 -9.49 16.46
N GLY A 31 -16.33 -8.83 16.46
CA GLY A 31 -15.04 -9.46 16.77
C GLY A 31 -14.58 -10.47 15.71
N LEU A 32 -15.31 -10.60 14.60
CA LEU A 32 -15.01 -11.57 13.55
C LEU A 32 -14.26 -10.91 12.37
N PRO A 33 -13.40 -11.67 11.67
CA PRO A 33 -12.69 -11.18 10.49
C PRO A 33 -13.67 -10.84 9.36
N LYS A 34 -13.45 -9.70 8.71
CA LYS A 34 -14.31 -9.27 7.59
C LYS A 34 -14.06 -10.14 6.38
N LYS A 35 -15.10 -10.77 5.84
CA LYS A 35 -14.99 -11.57 4.62
C LYS A 35 -15.08 -10.67 3.40
N LYS A 36 -14.08 -10.75 2.52
CA LYS A 36 -14.01 -10.00 1.25
C LYS A 36 -13.39 -10.87 0.16
N PRO A 37 -13.63 -10.57 -1.13
CA PRO A 37 -12.97 -11.27 -2.22
C PRO A 37 -11.47 -11.09 -2.15
N THR A 38 -10.72 -12.14 -2.48
CA THR A 38 -9.25 -12.13 -2.49
C THR A 38 -8.70 -10.98 -3.34
N CYS A 39 -9.27 -10.76 -4.53
CA CYS A 39 -8.86 -9.67 -5.42
C CYS A 39 -9.02 -8.25 -4.80
N ILE A 40 -10.01 -8.05 -3.92
CA ILE A 40 -10.24 -6.77 -3.22
C ILE A 40 -9.30 -6.62 -2.04
N ILE A 41 -9.00 -7.73 -1.34
CA ILE A 41 -8.04 -7.73 -0.24
C ILE A 41 -6.65 -7.36 -0.76
N ASP A 42 -6.21 -8.00 -1.85
CA ASP A 42 -4.89 -7.77 -2.44
C ASP A 42 -4.77 -6.37 -3.06
N TYR A 43 -5.83 -5.90 -3.72
CA TYR A 43 -5.89 -4.52 -4.21
C TYR A 43 -5.70 -3.53 -3.07
N ASN A 44 -6.47 -3.65 -1.99
CA ASN A 44 -6.37 -2.73 -0.84
C ASN A 44 -5.00 -2.83 -0.14
N TYR A 45 -4.40 -4.02 -0.09
CA TYR A 45 -3.08 -4.22 0.48
C TYR A 45 -1.99 -3.51 -0.34
N ASN A 46 -2.02 -3.68 -1.66
CA ASN A 46 -1.01 -3.12 -2.56
C ASN A 46 -1.20 -1.63 -2.80
N MET A 47 -2.45 -1.15 -2.92
CA MET A 47 -2.73 0.28 -3.17
C MET A 47 -2.34 1.17 -2.00
N GLY A 48 -2.38 0.67 -0.76
CA GLY A 48 -1.90 1.42 0.39
C GLY A 48 -0.40 1.78 0.32
N ALA A 49 0.39 1.16 -0.56
CA ALA A 49 1.78 1.55 -0.77
C ALA A 49 1.92 2.90 -1.49
N VAL A 50 1.03 3.20 -2.44
CA VAL A 50 1.05 4.43 -3.23
C VAL A 50 0.64 5.62 -2.36
N ASP A 51 -0.48 5.51 -1.63
CA ASP A 51 -0.96 6.58 -0.73
C ASP A 51 0.05 6.92 0.37
N LYS A 52 0.72 5.91 0.93
CA LYS A 52 1.79 6.13 1.93
C LYS A 52 2.96 6.90 1.34
N ILE A 53 3.30 6.67 0.07
CA ILE A 53 4.34 7.42 -0.62
C ILE A 53 3.89 8.87 -0.84
N ASP A 54 2.63 9.09 -1.22
CA ASP A 54 2.11 10.42 -1.50
C ASP A 54 2.00 11.30 -0.24
N VAL A 55 1.54 10.74 0.89
CA VAL A 55 1.56 11.44 2.20
C VAL A 55 2.98 11.79 2.63
N THR A 56 3.91 10.86 2.42
CA THR A 56 5.33 11.10 2.73
C THR A 56 5.87 12.23 1.84
N LEU A 57 5.59 12.19 0.54
CA LEU A 57 6.10 13.15 -0.43
C LEU A 57 5.50 14.55 -0.26
N SER A 58 4.19 14.64 -0.01
CA SER A 58 3.48 15.91 0.24
C SER A 58 4.00 16.62 1.50
N SER A 59 4.37 15.87 2.53
CA SER A 59 5.02 16.41 3.74
C SER A 59 6.36 17.08 3.45
N PHE A 60 7.10 16.61 2.44
CA PHE A 60 8.36 17.24 2.00
C PHE A 60 8.12 18.37 0.97
N HIS A 61 6.98 18.35 0.28
CA HIS A 61 6.68 19.27 -0.82
C HIS A 61 6.38 20.70 -0.34
N CYS A 62 5.92 20.89 0.91
CA CYS A 62 5.66 22.20 1.50
C CYS A 62 6.93 23.06 1.66
N LEU A 63 8.13 22.48 1.59
CA LEU A 63 9.39 23.17 1.92
C LEU A 63 10.04 23.92 0.74
N ARG A 64 9.65 23.70 -0.52
CA ARG A 64 10.51 24.11 -1.68
C ARG A 64 9.78 24.32 -3.02
N LYS A 65 8.85 25.28 -3.11
CA LYS A 65 8.32 25.81 -4.39
C LYS A 65 9.44 26.68 -5.03
N SER A 66 9.96 26.53 -6.25
CA SER A 66 9.25 26.45 -7.53
C SER A 66 10.02 25.76 -8.68
N ILE A 67 11.34 25.50 -8.62
CA ILE A 67 12.11 24.82 -9.72
C ILE A 67 12.66 23.45 -9.30
N ARG A 68 12.64 23.14 -8.00
CA ARG A 68 13.28 21.96 -7.38
C ARG A 68 12.50 20.63 -7.51
N LYS A 69 11.38 20.55 -8.24
CA LYS A 69 10.47 19.36 -8.22
C LYS A 69 11.12 18.08 -8.75
N ILE A 70 11.77 18.10 -9.91
CA ILE A 70 12.40 16.89 -10.50
C ILE A 70 13.59 16.42 -9.66
N GLN A 71 14.47 17.34 -9.24
CA GLN A 71 15.61 17.03 -8.38
C GLN A 71 15.18 16.51 -6.99
N GLN A 72 14.05 16.98 -6.46
CA GLN A 72 13.48 16.46 -5.22
C GLN A 72 12.99 15.03 -5.37
N ILE A 73 12.28 14.73 -6.46
CA ILE A 73 11.79 13.37 -6.72
C ILE A 73 12.97 12.40 -6.79
N SER A 74 14.07 12.75 -7.48
CA SER A 74 15.26 11.89 -7.55
C SER A 74 15.94 11.71 -6.19
N SER A 75 16.07 12.78 -5.40
CA SER A 75 16.67 12.72 -4.05
C SER A 75 15.83 11.90 -3.07
N VAL A 76 14.50 12.06 -3.09
CA VAL A 76 13.57 11.31 -2.23
C VAL A 76 13.56 9.84 -2.60
N MET A 77 13.51 9.51 -3.90
CA MET A 77 13.62 8.11 -4.34
C MET A 77 14.96 7.48 -3.91
N CYS A 78 16.07 8.18 -4.11
CA CYS A 78 17.40 7.66 -3.77
C CYS A 78 17.54 7.38 -2.26
N LYS A 79 17.14 8.34 -1.40
CA LYS A 79 17.16 8.18 0.06
C LYS A 79 16.24 7.05 0.54
N ARG A 80 15.09 6.88 -0.10
CA ARG A 80 14.14 5.81 0.23
C ARG A 80 14.62 4.43 -0.23
N ASN A 81 15.27 4.34 -1.40
CA ASN A 81 15.88 3.10 -1.86
C ASN A 81 17.05 2.70 -0.95
N ALA A 82 17.89 3.65 -0.54
CA ALA A 82 18.98 3.40 0.40
C ALA A 82 18.49 2.89 1.77
N THR A 83 17.48 3.54 2.35
CA THR A 83 16.88 3.09 3.62
C THR A 83 16.19 1.73 3.50
N LYS A 84 15.51 1.43 2.38
CA LYS A 84 15.00 0.08 2.10
C LYS A 84 16.10 -0.96 2.02
N MET A 85 17.26 -0.65 1.41
CA MET A 85 18.39 -1.57 1.33
C MET A 85 19.00 -1.84 2.71
N LEU A 86 19.23 -0.79 3.51
CA LEU A 86 19.76 -0.93 4.89
C LEU A 86 18.83 -1.77 5.78
N MET A 87 17.52 -1.56 5.68
CA MET A 87 16.53 -2.35 6.42
C MET A 87 16.41 -3.80 5.93
N ARG A 88 16.75 -4.07 4.66
CA ARG A 88 16.81 -5.44 4.11
C ARG A 88 18.01 -6.21 4.66
N ASN A 89 19.19 -5.58 4.68
CA ASN A 89 20.41 -6.19 5.21
C ASN A 89 20.28 -6.52 6.71
N ARG A 90 19.70 -5.60 7.49
CA ARG A 90 19.45 -5.82 8.93
C ARG A 90 18.52 -7.00 9.24
N LYS A 91 17.59 -7.35 8.33
CA LYS A 91 16.75 -8.55 8.50
C LYS A 91 17.51 -9.83 8.18
N SER A 92 18.43 -9.82 7.21
CA SER A 92 19.27 -10.97 6.90
C SER A 92 20.22 -11.32 8.06
N ASP A 93 20.70 -10.31 8.80
CA ASP A 93 21.58 -10.49 9.97
C ASP A 93 20.85 -11.08 11.20
N THR A 94 19.50 -11.03 11.23
CA THR A 94 18.68 -11.56 12.33
C THR A 94 18.20 -13.00 12.13
N TYR A 95 18.57 -13.66 11.01
CA TYR A 95 18.28 -15.07 10.73
C TYR A 95 19.55 -15.95 10.69
N ASN A 96 20.65 -15.49 11.30
CA ASN A 96 21.84 -16.31 11.60
C ASN A 96 21.94 -16.53 13.11
#